data_AF-A0A964M072-F1
#
_entry.id   AF-A0A964M072-F1
#
_cell.length_a   1.000
_cell.length_b   1.000
_cell.length_c   1.000
_cell.angle_alpha   90.00
_cell.angle_beta   90.00
_cell.angle_gamma   90.00
#
_symmetry.space_group_name_H-M   'P 1'
#
loop_
_entity.id
_entity.type
_entity.pdbx_description
1 polymer ?
#
loop_
_entity_poly.entity_id
_entity_poly.type
_entity_poly.pdbx_seq_one_letter_code
_entity_poly.pdbx_strand_id
1 'polypeptide(L)'
;MTPATSITVGNWQGLLGQGAAPRELECLLAIAGGASGKEVARALGISEDGVKKRMMALGTKWGMTKRTALVAEAFRRGIISPAATALALLMAIHGMIGDDQMLRVRRGGNSGERKIETRIATRRAECALAVA
;
A
#
# COMPACT_ATOMS: atom_id res chain seq x y z
N MET A 1 18.11 -4.91 29.30
CA MET A 1 18.36 -4.01 28.15
C MET A 1 17.63 -4.60 26.96
N THR A 2 16.51 -4.02 26.54
CA THR A 2 15.79 -4.44 25.33
C THR A 2 16.67 -4.09 24.12
N PRO A 3 17.07 -5.05 23.28
CA PRO A 3 17.86 -4.73 22.09
C PRO A 3 17.03 -3.83 21.17
N ALA A 4 17.66 -2.77 20.64
CA ALA A 4 17.02 -1.90 19.66
C ALA A 4 16.50 -2.76 18.50
N THR A 5 15.18 -2.76 18.29
CA THR A 5 14.52 -3.65 17.34
C THR A 5 14.49 -3.06 15.93
N SER A 6 14.76 -1.76 15.80
CA SER A 6 14.79 -1.05 14.51
C SER A 6 15.82 0.06 14.49
N ILE A 7 16.28 0.42 13.29
CA ILE A 7 17.14 1.58 12.99
C ILE A 7 16.39 2.49 12.04
N THR A 8 16.49 3.80 12.24
CA THR A 8 15.91 4.80 11.33
C THR A 8 17.02 5.61 10.70
N VAL A 9 16.98 5.76 9.38
CA VAL A 9 17.87 6.63 8.60
C VAL A 9 17.02 7.53 7.72
N GLY A 10 16.99 8.82 8.05
CA GLY A 10 16.06 9.77 7.42
C GLY A 10 14.61 9.34 7.65
N ASN A 11 13.86 9.15 6.56
CA ASN A 11 12.46 8.69 6.60
C ASN A 11 12.32 7.16 6.50
N TRP A 12 13.43 6.43 6.45
CA TRP A 12 13.42 4.97 6.28
C TRP A 12 13.69 4.26 7.60
N GLN A 13 12.79 3.35 7.96
CA GLN A 13 12.95 2.46 9.10
C GLN A 13 13.33 1.06 8.62
N GLY A 14 14.36 0.48 9.24
CA GLY A 14 14.83 -0.87 9.02
C GLY A 14 14.72 -1.72 10.28
N LEU A 15 14.23 -2.95 10.17
CA LEU A 15 14.16 -3.90 11.28
C LEU A 15 15.49 -4.64 11.49
N LEU A 16 15.94 -4.74 12.74
CA LEU A 16 17.12 -5.49 13.15
C LEU A 16 16.77 -6.97 13.40
N GLY A 17 17.77 -7.84 13.35
CA GLY A 17 17.60 -9.29 13.61
C GLY A 17 17.27 -10.13 12.37
N GLN A 18 17.21 -9.53 11.18
CA GLN A 18 16.90 -10.23 9.91
C GLN A 18 18.16 -10.60 9.10
N GLY A 19 19.26 -10.91 9.77
CA GLY A 19 20.55 -11.28 9.14
C GLY A 19 21.38 -10.12 8.61
N ALA A 20 20.94 -8.86 8.77
CA ALA A 20 21.75 -7.67 8.52
C ALA A 20 22.36 -7.15 9.83
N ALA A 21 23.65 -6.76 9.80
CA ALA A 21 24.24 -6.06 10.95
C ALA A 21 23.77 -4.60 11.00
N PRO A 22 23.74 -3.96 12.18
CA PRO A 22 23.28 -2.57 12.35
C PRO A 22 23.87 -1.58 11.33
N ARG A 23 25.19 -1.56 11.20
CA ARG A 23 25.89 -0.63 10.29
C ARG A 23 25.71 -0.96 8.81
N GLU A 24 25.46 -2.22 8.48
CA GLU A 24 25.14 -2.63 7.11
C GLU A 24 23.74 -2.16 6.73
N LEU A 25 22.80 -2.29 7.68
CA LEU A 25 21.42 -1.84 7.52
C LEU A 25 21.35 -0.30 7.40
N GLU A 26 22.13 0.44 8.20
CA GLU A 26 22.24 1.91 8.07
C GLU A 26 22.65 2.32 6.64
N CYS A 27 23.67 1.65 6.09
CA CYS A 27 24.10 1.89 4.72
C CYS A 27 22.97 1.55 3.75
N LEU A 28 22.36 0.36 3.86
CA LEU A 28 21.29 -0.08 2.98
C LEU A 28 20.09 0.88 2.97
N LEU A 29 19.67 1.38 4.14
CA LEU A 29 18.55 2.31 4.27
C LEU A 29 18.82 3.65 3.58
N ALA A 30 20.01 4.23 3.78
CA ALA A 30 20.39 5.47 3.10
C ALA A 30 20.38 5.29 1.56
N ILE A 31 20.81 4.12 1.10
CA ILE A 31 20.86 3.76 -0.33
C ILE A 31 19.46 3.53 -0.89
N ALA A 32 18.58 2.89 -0.14
CA ALA A 32 17.17 2.73 -0.50
C ALA A 32 16.47 4.10 -0.61
N GLY A 33 16.89 5.08 0.20
CA GLY A 33 16.49 6.47 0.08
C GLY A 33 17.11 7.26 -1.06
N GLY A 34 17.93 6.63 -1.92
CA GLY A 34 18.52 7.26 -3.10
C GLY A 34 19.91 7.85 -2.90
N ALA A 35 20.52 7.72 -1.71
CA ALA A 35 21.85 8.27 -1.46
C ALA A 35 22.94 7.51 -2.25
N SER A 36 23.84 8.27 -2.85
CA SER A 36 25.08 7.76 -3.44
C SER A 36 26.04 7.26 -2.35
N GLY A 37 26.98 6.38 -2.72
CA GLY A 37 27.97 5.88 -1.74
C GLY A 37 28.78 7.00 -1.07
N LYS A 38 29.02 8.11 -1.78
CA LYS A 38 29.71 9.30 -1.26
C LYS A 38 28.88 10.07 -0.23
N GLU A 39 27.56 10.16 -0.43
CA GLU A 39 26.66 10.81 0.51
C GLU A 39 26.48 9.95 1.76
N VAL A 40 26.33 8.63 1.60
CA VAL A 40 26.28 7.68 2.73
C VAL A 40 27.57 7.73 3.54
N ALA A 41 28.71 7.75 2.87
CA ALA A 41 30.03 7.88 3.51
C ALA A 41 30.12 9.15 4.37
N ARG A 42 29.71 10.29 3.81
CA ARG A 42 29.66 11.57 4.55
C ARG A 42 28.69 11.53 5.72
N ALA A 43 27.49 10.99 5.52
CA ALA A 43 26.46 10.91 6.56
C ALA A 43 26.87 10.00 7.73
N LEU A 44 27.59 8.90 7.45
CA LEU A 44 28.02 7.93 8.46
C LEU A 44 29.45 8.17 9.00
N GLY A 45 30.16 9.18 8.49
CA GLY A 45 31.55 9.48 8.90
C GLY A 45 32.55 8.38 8.52
N ILE A 46 32.34 7.67 7.41
CA ILE A 46 33.21 6.59 6.93
C ILE A 46 33.69 6.86 5.51
N SER A 47 34.65 6.07 5.01
CA SER A 47 35.08 6.14 3.61
C SER A 47 34.06 5.51 2.66
N GLU A 48 34.07 5.93 1.40
CA GLU A 48 33.24 5.32 0.35
C GLU A 48 33.55 3.82 0.20
N ASP A 49 34.82 3.44 0.32
CA ASP A 49 35.24 2.04 0.35
C ASP A 49 34.67 1.28 1.56
N GLY A 50 34.56 1.94 2.71
CA GLY A 50 33.88 1.40 3.89
C GLY A 50 32.40 1.09 3.63
N VAL A 51 31.70 1.94 2.88
CA VAL A 51 30.31 1.68 2.45
C VAL A 51 30.25 0.46 1.53
N LYS A 52 31.15 0.38 0.53
CA LYS A 52 31.22 -0.77 -0.39
C LYS A 52 31.48 -2.08 0.35
N LYS A 53 32.42 -2.09 1.30
CA LYS A 53 32.73 -3.24 2.15
C LYS A 53 31.52 -3.70 2.96
N ARG A 54 30.78 -2.78 3.58
CA ARG A 54 29.54 -3.13 4.32
C ARG A 54 28.46 -3.69 3.41
N MET A 55 28.28 -3.12 2.22
CA MET A 55 27.32 -3.64 1.24
C MET A 55 27.73 -5.02 0.72
N MET A 56 29.02 -5.28 0.53
CA MET A 56 29.52 -6.61 0.15
C MET A 56 29.32 -7.62 1.28
N ALA A 57 29.63 -7.26 2.53
CA ALA A 57 29.39 -8.13 3.69
C ALA A 57 27.90 -8.48 3.84
N LEU A 58 27.01 -7.51 3.64
CA LEU A 58 25.57 -7.75 3.59
C LEU A 58 25.18 -8.67 2.42
N GLY A 59 25.76 -8.44 1.24
CA GLY A 59 25.66 -9.29 0.07
C GLY A 59 25.98 -10.75 0.37
N THR A 60 27.12 -11.01 1.01
CA THR A 60 27.53 -12.36 1.42
C THR A 60 26.53 -13.00 2.37
N LYS A 61 25.94 -12.24 3.31
CA LYS A 61 24.94 -12.77 4.26
C LYS A 61 23.61 -13.13 3.59
N TRP A 62 23.23 -12.40 2.54
CA TRP A 62 21.97 -12.63 1.82
C TRP A 62 22.13 -13.41 0.52
N GLY A 63 23.34 -13.81 0.15
CA GLY A 63 23.64 -14.53 -1.09
C GLY A 63 23.49 -13.66 -2.35
N MET A 64 23.69 -12.35 -2.23
CA MET A 64 23.46 -11.38 -3.31
C MET A 64 24.72 -10.59 -3.64
N THR A 65 24.95 -10.35 -4.93
CA THR A 65 26.11 -9.60 -5.42
C THR A 65 25.76 -8.18 -5.86
N LYS A 66 24.52 -7.96 -6.30
CA LYS A 66 24.06 -6.66 -6.81
C LYS A 66 23.48 -5.81 -5.69
N ARG A 67 23.92 -4.55 -5.63
CA ARG A 67 23.41 -3.54 -4.67
C ARG A 67 21.90 -3.33 -4.78
N THR A 68 21.35 -3.33 -5.99
CA THR A 68 19.90 -3.21 -6.22
C THR A 68 19.14 -4.45 -5.76
N ALA A 69 19.74 -5.64 -5.92
CA ALA A 69 19.15 -6.89 -5.42
C ALA A 69 19.05 -6.87 -3.89
N LEU A 70 20.06 -6.34 -3.19
CA LEU A 70 20.01 -6.15 -1.74
C LEU A 70 18.84 -5.25 -1.31
N VAL A 71 18.59 -4.16 -2.02
CA VAL A 71 17.45 -3.28 -1.72
C VAL A 71 16.12 -4.01 -1.98
N ALA A 72 15.99 -4.70 -3.11
CA ALA A 72 14.80 -5.50 -3.42
C ALA A 72 14.54 -6.59 -2.38
N GLU A 73 15.60 -7.24 -1.90
CA GLU A 73 15.53 -8.26 -0.85
C GLU A 73 15.10 -7.68 0.50
N ALA A 74 15.55 -6.47 0.82
CA ALA A 74 15.14 -5.77 2.02
C ALA A 74 13.63 -5.47 2.01
N PHE A 75 13.07 -5.13 0.84
CA PHE A 75 11.63 -5.02 0.65
C PHE A 75 10.93 -6.38 0.74
N ARG A 76 11.48 -7.43 0.08
CA ARG A 76 10.91 -8.78 0.10
C ARG A 76 10.82 -9.37 1.50
N ARG A 77 11.82 -9.10 2.36
CA ARG A 77 11.87 -9.54 3.75
C ARG A 77 11.03 -8.66 4.70
N GLY A 78 10.46 -7.56 4.22
CA GLY A 78 9.74 -6.59 5.05
C GLY A 78 10.64 -5.81 6.02
N ILE A 79 11.96 -5.78 5.77
CA ILE A 79 12.91 -5.03 6.60
C ILE A 79 12.70 -3.53 6.37
N ILE A 80 12.51 -3.14 5.10
CA ILE A 80 12.13 -1.79 4.71
C ILE A 80 10.66 -1.85 4.33
N SER A 81 9.80 -1.20 5.12
CA SER A 81 8.38 -1.11 4.79
C SER A 81 8.14 0.06 3.85
N PRO A 82 7.60 -0.16 2.63
CA PRO A 82 7.06 0.94 1.85
C PRO A 82 5.79 1.42 2.56
N ALA A 83 5.78 2.65 3.07
CA ALA A 83 4.57 3.27 3.62
C ALA A 83 3.36 3.18 2.65
N ALA A 84 3.63 3.12 1.34
CA ALA A 84 2.64 2.91 0.29
C ALA A 84 1.90 1.57 0.38
N THR A 85 2.54 0.49 0.84
CA THR A 85 1.89 -0.83 0.95
C THR A 85 0.79 -0.81 2.00
N ALA A 86 1.04 -0.18 3.17
CA ALA A 86 0.04 -0.02 4.21
C ALA A 86 -1.13 0.86 3.74
N LEU A 87 -0.83 1.96 3.06
CA LEU A 87 -1.86 2.84 2.48
C LEU A 87 -2.71 2.12 1.42
N ALA A 88 -2.08 1.37 0.51
CA ALA A 88 -2.79 0.60 -0.52
C ALA A 88 -3.70 -0.47 0.08
N LEU A 89 -3.25 -1.18 1.12
CA LEU A 89 -4.07 -2.13 1.87
C LEU A 89 -5.26 -1.44 2.55
N LEU A 90 -5.02 -0.30 3.21
CA LEU A 90 -6.10 0.48 3.82
C LEU A 90 -7.12 0.93 2.76
N MET A 91 -6.69 1.47 1.63
CA MET A 91 -7.60 1.91 0.56
C MET A 91 -8.40 0.74 -0.04
N ALA A 92 -7.76 -0.42 -0.27
CA ALA A 92 -8.43 -1.61 -0.77
C ALA A 92 -9.52 -2.08 0.20
N ILE A 93 -9.23 -2.09 1.51
CA ILE A 93 -10.19 -2.44 2.56
C ILE A 93 -11.36 -1.44 2.60
N HIS A 94 -11.11 -0.14 2.47
CA HIS A 94 -12.18 0.87 2.44
C HIS A 94 -13.11 0.68 1.23
N GLY A 95 -12.57 0.31 0.06
CA GLY A 95 -13.38 0.00 -1.13
C GLY A 95 -14.30 -1.20 -0.93
N MET A 96 -13.86 -2.21 -0.17
CA MET A 96 -14.65 -3.42 0.13
C MET A 96 -15.78 -3.18 1.16
N ILE A 97 -15.68 -2.13 1.99
CA ILE A 97 -16.69 -1.80 3.01
C ILE A 97 -17.88 -1.02 2.39
N GLY A 98 -17.74 -0.53 1.16
CA GLY A 98 -18.69 0.40 0.52
C GLY A 98 -19.59 -0.18 -0.57
N ASP A 99 -20.00 -1.44 -0.53
CA ASP A 99 -20.83 -2.02 -1.60
C ASP A 99 -22.35 -1.74 -1.49
N ASP A 100 -22.81 -1.00 -0.47
CA ASP A 100 -24.26 -0.79 -0.25
C ASP A 100 -24.83 0.54 -0.80
N GLN A 101 -24.04 1.42 -1.42
CA GLN A 101 -24.53 2.77 -1.80
C GLN A 101 -24.41 3.15 -3.29
N MET A 102 -23.66 2.42 -4.13
CA MET A 102 -23.37 2.89 -5.50
C MET A 102 -24.17 2.24 -6.64
N LEU A 103 -25.13 1.35 -6.36
CA LEU A 103 -25.98 0.75 -7.41
C LEU A 103 -27.44 1.24 -7.44
N ARG A 104 -27.82 2.23 -6.61
CA ARG A 104 -29.21 2.75 -6.56
C ARG A 104 -29.47 4.00 -7.40
N VAL A 105 -28.73 4.21 -8.48
CA VAL A 105 -29.14 5.18 -9.53
C VAL A 105 -29.12 4.52 -10.91
N ARG A 106 -29.76 3.35 -11.03
CA ARG A 106 -30.44 3.03 -12.30
C ARG A 106 -31.73 3.84 -12.33
N ARG A 107 -31.58 5.10 -12.74
CA ARG A 107 -32.65 6.09 -12.91
C ARG A 107 -33.73 5.50 -13.83
N GLY A 108 -34.85 5.10 -13.24
CA GLY A 108 -36.20 5.19 -13.83
C GLY A 108 -36.51 4.35 -15.07
N GLY A 109 -36.83 3.07 -14.87
CA GLY A 109 -37.44 2.22 -15.91
C GLY A 109 -38.91 1.82 -15.68
N ASN A 110 -39.51 2.09 -14.52
CA ASN A 110 -40.84 1.55 -14.17
C ASN A 110 -41.91 2.59 -13.78
N SER A 111 -41.67 3.87 -14.07
CA SER A 111 -42.69 4.92 -13.83
C SER A 111 -43.86 4.86 -14.82
N GLY A 112 -43.70 4.15 -15.95
CA GLY A 112 -44.76 3.95 -16.95
C GLY A 112 -45.76 2.88 -16.56
N GLU A 113 -45.30 1.72 -16.08
CA GLU A 113 -46.17 0.57 -15.76
C GLU A 113 -47.16 0.90 -14.63
N ARG A 114 -46.70 1.52 -13.54
CA ARG A 114 -47.60 1.94 -12.44
C ARG A 114 -48.62 3.00 -12.86
N LYS A 115 -48.28 3.86 -13.83
CA LYS A 115 -49.21 4.88 -14.36
C LYS A 115 -50.30 4.27 -15.24
N ILE A 116 -50.00 3.16 -15.92
CA ILE A 116 -50.97 2.45 -16.75
C ILE A 116 -51.95 1.68 -15.86
N GLU A 117 -51.46 0.97 -14.84
CA GLU A 117 -52.31 0.24 -13.90
C GLU A 117 -53.31 1.15 -13.16
N THR A 118 -52.84 2.30 -12.69
CA THR A 118 -53.69 3.29 -12.01
C THR A 118 -54.71 3.95 -12.94
N ARG A 119 -54.37 4.18 -14.22
CA ARG A 119 -55.31 4.69 -15.24
C ARG A 119 -56.38 3.67 -15.62
N ILE A 120 -56.05 2.38 -15.66
CA ILE A 120 -57.02 1.33 -15.98
C ILE A 120 -57.98 1.09 -14.80
N ALA A 121 -57.47 1.12 -13.57
CA ALA A 121 -58.30 0.99 -12.37
C ALA A 121 -59.30 2.15 -12.21
N THR A 122 -58.87 3.38 -12.47
CA THR A 122 -59.74 4.57 -12.43
C THR A 122 -60.82 4.52 -13.52
N ARG A 123 -60.45 4.17 -14.77
CA ARG A 123 -61.43 3.98 -15.86
C ARG A 123 -62.47 2.90 -15.56
N ARG A 124 -62.08 1.79 -14.95
CA ARG A 124 -63.03 0.72 -14.56
C ARG A 124 -63.99 1.18 -13.47
N ALA A 125 -63.53 1.95 -12.49
CA ALA A 125 -64.37 2.51 -11.45
C ALA A 125 -65.38 3.52 -12.04
N GLU A 126 -64.96 4.38 -12.97
CA GLU A 126 -65.85 5.33 -13.67
C GLU A 126 -66.93 4.61 -14.49
N CYS A 127 -66.59 3.56 -15.25
CA CYS A 127 -67.58 2.79 -16.01
C CYS A 127 -68.55 2.02 -15.11
N ALA A 128 -68.08 1.48 -13.97
CA ALA A 128 -68.95 0.78 -13.03
C ALA A 128 -69.97 1.73 -12.37
N LEU A 129 -69.57 2.98 -12.11
CA LEU A 129 -70.45 4.00 -11.56
C LEU A 129 -71.48 4.52 -12.58
N ALA A 130 -71.15 4.50 -13.88
CA ALA A 130 -72.05 4.96 -14.95
C ALA A 130 -73.14 3.96 -15.34
N VAL A 131 -73.08 2.72 -14.85
CA VAL A 131 -74.03 1.62 -15.16
C VAL A 131 -74.96 1.30 -13.97
N ALA A 132 -74.75 1.95 -12.81
CA ALA A 132 -75.62 1.89 -11.63
C ALA A 132 -76.61 3.07 -11.62
#